data_AF-A0A0L7LVH7-F1
#
_entry.id   AF-A0A0L7LVH7-F1
#
_cell.length_a   1.000
_cell.length_b   1.000
_cell.length_c   1.000
_cell.angle_alpha   90.00
_cell.angle_beta   90.00
_cell.angle_gamma   90.00
#
_symmetry.space_group_name_H-M   'P 1'
#
loop_
_entity.id
_entity.type
_entity.pdbx_description
1 polymer ?
#
loop_
_entity_poly.entity_id
_entity_poly.type
_entity_poly.pdbx_seq_one_letter_code
_entity_poly.pdbx_strand_id
1 'polypeptide(L)'
;MWALENLSIQPLQNLGLKSQFETDEQFLKFAQYCTKRGLQSLESLLGKSAGKFCVGDEISIADLCLVPQIYNAVTRYDTPGLFMNKTQETEQNQHQTWRQMVAENYPTVSKVYDNLLKEELFIVTHPKNIKSKILQ
;
A
#
# COMPACT_ATOMS: atom_id res chain seq x y z
N MET A 1 -0.68 5.94 -16.43
CA MET A 1 -1.61 4.78 -16.52
C MET A 1 -0.84 3.47 -16.63
N TRP A 2 0.03 3.29 -17.65
CA TRP A 2 0.88 2.09 -17.82
C TRP A 2 1.77 1.68 -16.63
N ALA A 3 2.19 2.64 -15.81
CA ALA A 3 3.01 2.33 -14.63
C ALA A 3 2.20 1.73 -13.47
N LEU A 4 0.88 1.99 -13.38
CA LEU A 4 0.03 1.47 -12.31
C LEU A 4 -0.49 0.06 -12.60
N GLU A 5 -0.62 -0.30 -13.89
CA GLU A 5 -1.00 -1.64 -14.34
C GLU A 5 0.16 -2.65 -14.21
N ASN A 6 1.41 -2.18 -14.30
CA ASN A 6 2.61 -3.01 -14.16
C ASN A 6 3.26 -2.94 -12.77
N LEU A 7 2.64 -2.25 -11.81
CA LEU A 7 3.11 -2.29 -10.43
C LEU A 7 2.96 -3.72 -9.92
N SER A 8 4.10 -4.39 -9.80
CA SER A 8 4.27 -5.72 -9.24
C SER A 8 3.84 -5.85 -7.77
N ILE A 9 3.00 -4.95 -7.25
CA ILE A 9 2.40 -4.94 -5.92
C ILE A 9 1.32 -6.04 -5.78
N GLN A 10 0.94 -6.70 -6.86
CA GLN A 10 -0.29 -7.51 -6.89
C GLN A 10 -0.20 -9.04 -6.74
N PRO A 11 0.89 -9.71 -6.28
CA PRO A 11 0.79 -11.13 -5.92
C PRO A 11 -0.30 -11.43 -4.92
N LEU A 12 -0.55 -10.50 -3.99
CA LEU A 12 -1.54 -10.66 -2.94
C LEU A 12 -2.97 -10.36 -3.42
N GLN A 13 -3.16 -9.66 -4.53
CA GLN A 13 -4.50 -9.44 -5.10
C GLN A 13 -4.95 -10.64 -5.94
N ASN A 14 -4.00 -11.36 -6.53
CA ASN A 14 -4.25 -12.68 -7.12
C ASN A 14 -3.99 -13.78 -6.08
N LEU A 15 -4.95 -13.99 -5.17
CA LEU A 15 -4.88 -15.09 -4.18
C LEU A 15 -4.72 -16.48 -4.83
N GLY A 16 -5.04 -16.63 -6.12
CA GLY A 16 -4.76 -17.84 -6.89
C GLY A 16 -3.26 -18.13 -7.04
N LEU A 17 -2.38 -17.15 -6.87
CA LEU A 17 -0.94 -17.38 -6.79
C LEU A 17 -0.54 -18.10 -5.50
N LYS A 18 -1.33 -18.00 -4.41
CA LYS A 18 -1.00 -18.65 -3.14
C LYS A 18 -0.90 -20.17 -3.31
N SER A 19 -1.75 -20.77 -4.16
CA SER A 19 -1.72 -22.21 -4.42
C SER A 19 -0.49 -22.68 -5.21
N GLN A 20 0.32 -21.75 -5.72
CA GLN A 20 1.58 -22.04 -6.43
C GLN A 20 2.78 -22.14 -5.47
N PHE A 21 2.60 -21.86 -4.18
CA PHE A 21 3.64 -21.94 -3.16
C PHE A 21 3.36 -23.11 -2.22
N GLU A 22 4.44 -23.76 -1.77
CA GLU A 22 4.34 -24.92 -0.88
C GLU A 22 3.97 -24.49 0.54
N THR A 23 4.36 -23.29 0.94
CA THR A 23 4.10 -22.75 2.28
C THR A 23 3.63 -21.31 2.24
N ASP A 24 2.85 -20.95 3.26
CA ASP A 24 2.41 -19.57 3.48
C ASP A 24 3.60 -18.62 3.64
N GLU A 25 4.71 -19.07 4.26
CA GLU A 25 5.94 -18.29 4.41
C GLU A 25 6.64 -17.99 3.08
N GLN A 26 6.63 -18.93 2.12
CA GLN A 26 7.20 -18.69 0.79
C GLN A 26 6.38 -17.65 0.02
N PHE A 27 5.05 -17.83 -0.01
CA PHE A 27 4.13 -16.87 -0.63
C PHE A 27 4.27 -15.49 -0.02
N LEU A 28 4.44 -15.44 1.30
CA LEU A 28 4.68 -14.23 2.06
C LEU A 28 5.94 -13.50 1.61
N LYS A 29 7.10 -14.17 1.61
CA LYS A 29 8.38 -13.58 1.17
C LYS A 29 8.27 -13.04 -0.26
N PHE A 30 7.58 -13.79 -1.14
CA PHE A 30 7.30 -13.35 -2.50
C PHE A 30 6.45 -12.08 -2.52
N ALA A 31 5.38 -12.04 -1.73
CA ALA A 31 4.51 -10.86 -1.61
C ALA A 31 5.27 -9.62 -1.08
N GLN A 32 6.14 -9.78 -0.08
CA GLN A 32 6.97 -8.70 0.42
C GLN A 32 7.92 -8.17 -0.65
N TYR A 33 8.59 -9.10 -1.35
CA TYR A 33 9.53 -8.77 -2.41
C TYR A 33 8.87 -7.94 -3.51
N CYS A 34 7.72 -8.41 -3.97
CA CYS A 34 6.90 -7.77 -4.98
C CYS A 34 6.41 -6.40 -4.55
N THR A 35 5.93 -6.27 -3.32
CA THR A 35 5.48 -4.98 -2.79
C THR A 35 6.63 -4.00 -2.63
N LYS A 36 7.79 -4.44 -2.11
CA LYS A 36 9.01 -3.62 -2.03
C LYS A 36 9.43 -3.11 -3.41
N ARG A 37 9.51 -4.01 -4.38
CA ARG A 37 9.85 -3.65 -5.77
C ARG A 37 8.84 -2.64 -6.34
N GLY A 38 7.55 -2.86 -6.11
CA GLY A 38 6.50 -1.96 -6.55
C GLY A 38 6.62 -0.57 -5.94
N LEU A 39 6.84 -0.48 -4.62
CA LEU A 39 7.08 0.80 -3.94
C LEU A 39 8.32 1.52 -4.47
N GLN A 40 9.42 0.79 -4.74
CA GLN A 40 10.62 1.36 -5.36
C GLN A 40 10.35 1.92 -6.76
N SER A 41 9.61 1.19 -7.60
CA SER A 41 9.23 1.66 -8.93
C SER A 41 8.31 2.88 -8.87
N LEU A 42 7.36 2.87 -7.94
CA LEU A 42 6.43 3.97 -7.73
C LEU A 42 7.16 5.22 -7.23
N GLU A 43 8.07 5.10 -6.27
CA GLU A 43 8.90 6.21 -5.78
C GLU A 43 9.70 6.84 -6.93
N SER A 44 10.34 6.02 -7.78
CA SER A 44 11.09 6.51 -8.94
C SER A 44 10.20 7.22 -9.96
N LEU A 45 8.97 6.75 -10.16
CA LEU A 45 8.02 7.37 -11.07
C LEU A 45 7.51 8.70 -10.52
N LEU A 46 7.06 8.71 -9.26
CA LEU A 46 6.56 9.91 -8.60
C LEU A 46 7.65 10.97 -8.47
N GLY A 47 8.92 10.58 -8.29
CA GLY A 47 10.04 11.52 -8.33
C GLY A 47 10.17 12.30 -9.65
N LYS A 48 9.54 11.85 -10.74
CA LYS A 48 9.54 12.53 -12.05
C LYS A 48 8.25 13.26 -12.36
N SER A 49 7.12 12.84 -11.78
CA SER A 49 5.79 13.34 -12.16
C SER A 49 5.06 14.08 -11.05
N ALA A 50 5.37 13.81 -9.78
CA ALA A 50 4.58 14.27 -8.66
C ALA A 50 4.85 15.76 -8.34
N GLY A 51 3.77 16.51 -8.14
CA GLY A 51 3.77 17.81 -7.49
C GLY A 51 3.13 17.69 -6.11
N LYS A 52 1.95 18.30 -5.93
CA LYS A 52 1.06 18.06 -4.78
C LYS A 52 0.50 16.64 -4.79
N PHE A 53 0.21 16.09 -5.98
CA PHE A 53 -0.41 14.79 -6.22
C PHE A 53 0.45 13.92 -7.15
N CYS A 54 -0.02 12.75 -7.58
CA CYS A 54 0.75 11.81 -8.41
C CYS A 54 1.30 12.42 -9.70
N VAL A 55 0.57 13.37 -10.29
CA VAL A 55 0.95 14.07 -11.53
C VAL A 55 0.67 15.57 -11.35
N GLY A 56 1.70 16.36 -11.11
CA GLY A 56 1.56 17.81 -10.86
C GLY A 56 0.72 18.11 -9.61
N ASP A 57 -0.07 19.18 -9.69
CA ASP A 57 -0.79 19.76 -8.54
C ASP A 57 -2.31 19.53 -8.56
N GLU A 58 -2.83 18.81 -9.56
CA GLU A 58 -4.25 18.47 -9.69
C GLU A 58 -4.51 16.98 -9.48
N ILE A 59 -5.67 16.64 -8.91
CA ILE A 59 -6.08 15.25 -8.70
C ILE A 59 -6.30 14.59 -10.06
N SER A 60 -5.70 13.41 -10.23
CA SER A 60 -5.77 12.62 -11.45
C SER A 60 -6.27 11.20 -11.16
N ILE A 61 -6.51 10.43 -12.23
CA ILE A 61 -6.83 9.00 -12.12
C ILE A 61 -5.72 8.23 -11.39
N ALA A 62 -4.46 8.68 -11.47
CA ALA A 62 -3.37 8.02 -10.78
C ALA A 62 -3.55 8.03 -9.26
N ASP A 63 -4.09 9.11 -8.72
CA ASP A 63 -4.34 9.30 -7.29
C ASP A 63 -5.47 8.40 -6.78
N LEU A 64 -6.52 8.23 -7.59
CA LEU A 64 -7.63 7.31 -7.30
C LEU A 64 -7.15 5.85 -7.18
N CYS A 65 -6.15 5.48 -7.98
CA CYS A 65 -5.53 4.16 -7.91
C CYS A 65 -4.50 4.05 -6.78
N LEU A 66 -3.82 5.14 -6.40
CA LEU A 66 -2.73 5.12 -5.42
C LEU A 66 -3.22 4.71 -4.02
N VAL A 67 -4.23 5.41 -3.50
CA VAL A 67 -4.71 5.23 -2.12
C VAL A 67 -5.10 3.78 -1.80
N PRO A 68 -5.96 3.10 -2.59
CA PRO A 68 -6.31 1.71 -2.31
C PRO A 68 -5.12 0.76 -2.44
N GLN A 69 -4.16 1.01 -3.34
CA GLN A 69 -3.00 0.14 -3.51
C GLN A 69 -2.03 0.23 -2.34
N ILE A 70 -1.75 1.45 -1.87
CA ILE A 70 -0.93 1.67 -0.67
C ILE A 70 -1.65 1.12 0.56
N TYR A 71 -2.94 1.41 0.74
CA TYR A 71 -3.72 0.88 1.86
C TYR A 71 -3.71 -0.66 1.89
N ASN A 72 -3.94 -1.31 0.75
CA ASN A 72 -3.93 -2.77 0.65
C ASN A 72 -2.55 -3.36 0.92
N ALA A 73 -1.47 -2.70 0.50
CA ALA A 73 -0.12 -3.08 0.89
C ALA A 73 0.01 -3.04 2.41
N VAL A 74 -0.32 -1.91 3.06
CA VAL A 74 -0.17 -1.74 4.52
C VAL A 74 -0.98 -2.77 5.29
N THR A 75 -2.29 -2.85 5.05
CA THR A 75 -3.20 -3.69 5.83
C THR A 75 -2.88 -5.17 5.69
N ARG A 76 -2.27 -5.59 4.58
CA ARG A 76 -1.88 -6.98 4.40
C ARG A 76 -0.54 -7.32 5.02
N TYR A 77 0.38 -6.36 5.13
CA TYR A 77 1.56 -6.50 6.01
C TYR A 77 1.17 -6.63 7.49
N ASP A 78 0.09 -5.97 7.88
CA ASP A 78 -0.36 -5.86 9.26
C ASP A 78 -1.21 -7.07 9.74
N THR A 79 -1.73 -7.91 8.84
CA THR A 79 -2.53 -9.07 9.23
C THR A 79 -1.72 -10.08 10.06
N PRO A 80 -2.07 -10.32 11.34
CA PRO A 80 -1.41 -11.31 12.16
C PRO A 80 -1.68 -12.71 11.60
N GLY A 81 -0.63 -13.51 11.44
CA GLY A 81 -0.72 -14.90 10.95
C GLY A 81 -0.13 -15.12 9.57
N LEU A 82 0.20 -14.06 8.83
CA LEU A 82 1.02 -14.16 7.62
C LEU A 82 2.48 -13.77 7.91
N PHE A 83 2.77 -12.86 8.84
CA PHE A 83 4.14 -12.45 9.19
C PHE A 83 4.53 -12.84 10.63
N MET A 84 5.27 -13.94 10.74
CA MET A 84 6.18 -14.40 11.81
C MET A 84 5.70 -14.58 13.27
N ASN A 85 6.24 -15.65 13.84
CA ASN A 85 6.20 -16.04 15.24
C ASN A 85 6.74 -14.95 16.20
N LYS A 86 6.01 -14.74 17.30
CA LYS A 86 6.38 -14.11 18.60
C LYS A 86 7.07 -12.73 18.47
N THR A 87 6.41 -11.63 18.80
CA THR A 87 5.96 -11.25 20.14
C THR A 87 4.68 -10.41 20.08
N GLN A 88 3.93 -10.42 21.18
CA GLN A 88 2.72 -9.62 21.40
C GLN A 88 3.05 -8.12 21.30
N GLU A 89 3.06 -7.56 20.09
CA GLU A 89 2.88 -6.12 19.89
C GLU A 89 1.51 -5.90 19.26
N THR A 90 0.74 -5.03 19.91
CA THR A 90 -0.64 -4.71 19.57
C THR A 90 -0.73 -4.15 18.14
N GLU A 91 -1.80 -4.48 17.43
CA GLU A 91 -2.11 -4.10 16.03
C GLU A 91 -1.92 -2.59 15.75
N GLN A 92 -1.94 -1.73 16.78
CA GLN A 92 -1.71 -0.30 16.66
C GLN A 92 -0.24 0.09 16.40
N ASN A 93 0.71 -0.65 16.97
CA ASN A 93 2.16 -0.36 16.87
C ASN A 93 2.75 -0.78 15.52
N GLN A 94 2.21 -1.84 14.90
CA GLN A 94 2.69 -2.39 13.62
C GLN A 94 2.35 -1.49 12.42
N HIS A 95 1.13 -0.93 12.42
CA HIS A 95 0.70 0.08 11.45
C HIS A 95 1.56 1.37 11.50
N GLN A 96 2.12 1.71 12.68
CA GLN A 96 3.08 2.80 12.84
C GLN A 96 4.46 2.47 12.27
N THR A 97 4.98 1.25 12.49
CA THR A 97 6.32 0.84 12.04
C THR A 97 6.43 0.79 10.51
N TRP A 98 5.41 0.29 9.81
CA TRP A 98 5.44 0.29 8.34
C TRP A 98 5.28 1.69 7.77
N ARG A 99 4.42 2.54 8.35
CA ARG A 99 4.28 3.94 7.93
C ARG A 99 5.60 4.70 8.08
N GLN A 100 6.30 4.48 9.19
CA GLN A 100 7.65 5.00 9.40
C GLN A 100 8.61 4.47 8.34
N MET A 101 8.66 3.16 8.13
CA MET A 101 9.54 2.54 7.13
C MET A 101 9.25 3.04 5.71
N VAL A 102 7.99 3.27 5.33
CA VAL A 102 7.65 3.85 4.02
C VAL A 102 7.98 5.34 3.96
N ALA A 103 7.74 6.10 5.02
CA ALA A 103 8.16 7.50 5.07
C ALA A 103 9.69 7.65 4.96
N GLU A 104 10.45 6.74 5.57
CA GLU A 104 11.91 6.72 5.54
C GLU A 104 12.48 6.27 4.18
N ASN A 105 11.90 5.24 3.57
CA ASN A 105 12.43 4.64 2.34
C ASN A 105 11.79 5.18 1.05
N TYR A 106 10.57 5.75 1.13
CA TYR A 106 9.76 6.22 0.00
C TYR A 106 9.10 7.58 0.32
N PRO A 107 9.89 8.64 0.54
CA PRO A 107 9.40 9.93 1.01
C PRO A 107 8.42 10.59 0.03
N THR A 108 8.59 10.39 -1.29
CA THR A 108 7.69 10.97 -2.29
C THR A 108 6.33 10.30 -2.26
N VAL A 109 6.30 8.96 -2.20
CA VAL A 109 5.07 8.19 -2.01
C VAL A 109 4.35 8.61 -0.73
N SER A 110 5.07 8.70 0.39
CA SER A 110 4.48 9.12 1.67
C SER A 110 3.87 10.51 1.58
N LYS A 111 4.60 11.48 1.02
CA LYS A 111 4.13 12.86 0.86
C LYS A 111 2.86 12.95 0.02
N VAL A 112 2.83 12.26 -1.13
CA VAL A 112 1.66 12.25 -2.02
C VAL A 112 0.47 11.61 -1.31
N TYR A 113 0.69 10.47 -0.64
CA TYR A 113 -0.36 9.79 0.10
C TYR A 113 -0.96 10.67 1.21
N ASP A 114 -0.11 11.34 1.99
CA ASP A 114 -0.55 12.25 3.06
C ASP A 114 -1.28 13.49 2.53
N ASN A 115 -0.90 13.98 1.35
CA ASN A 115 -1.64 15.06 0.69
C ASN A 115 -3.02 14.61 0.22
N LEU A 116 -3.14 13.41 -0.36
CA LEU A 116 -4.42 12.86 -0.78
C LEU A 116 -5.36 12.65 0.40
N LEU A 117 -4.86 12.18 1.54
CA LEU A 117 -5.69 11.99 2.75
C LEU A 117 -6.20 13.30 3.39
N LYS A 118 -5.81 14.47 2.89
CA LYS A 118 -6.39 15.77 3.31
C LYS A 118 -7.57 16.19 2.45
N GLU A 119 -7.73 15.58 1.28
CA GLU A 119 -8.79 15.92 0.34
C GLU A 119 -10.09 15.17 0.69
N GLU A 120 -11.22 15.87 0.71
CA GLU A 120 -12.51 15.34 1.17
C GLU A 120 -12.90 14.03 0.49
N LEU A 121 -12.70 13.95 -0.83
CA LEU A 121 -12.97 12.75 -1.63
C LEU A 121 -12.30 11.51 -1.02
N PHE A 122 -11.00 11.59 -0.76
CA PHE A 122 -10.22 10.46 -0.26
C PHE A 122 -10.46 10.19 1.22
N ILE A 123 -10.83 11.19 2.01
CA ILE A 123 -11.26 11.00 3.40
C ILE A 123 -12.55 10.15 3.41
N VAL A 124 -13.56 10.55 2.62
CA VAL A 124 -14.87 9.88 2.61
C VAL A 124 -14.77 8.47 2.04
N THR A 125 -13.96 8.29 0.99
CA THR A 125 -13.80 6.99 0.32
C THR A 125 -12.67 6.14 0.88
N HIS A 126 -12.00 6.55 1.98
CA HIS A 126 -10.91 5.76 2.53
C HIS A 126 -11.42 4.38 2.95
N PRO A 127 -10.73 3.27 2.61
CA PRO A 127 -11.21 1.91 2.92
C PRO A 127 -11.54 1.66 4.40
N LYS A 128 -10.82 2.32 5.33
CA LYS A 128 -11.13 2.28 6.78
C LYS A 128 -12.53 2.83 7.10
N ASN A 129 -12.95 3.88 6.41
CA ASN A 129 -14.23 4.58 6.64
C ASN A 129 -15.40 3.87 5.94
N ILE A 130 -15.12 3.18 4.83
CA ILE A 130 -16.13 2.36 4.14
C ILE A 130 -16.43 1.09 4.95
N LYS A 131 -15.40 0.39 5.45
CA LYS A 131 -15.61 -0.84 6.25
C LYS A 131 -16.47 -0.61 7.49
N SER A 132 -16.33 0.53 8.17
CA SER A 132 -17.16 0.81 9.35
C SER A 132 -18.63 1.04 9.01
N LYS A 133 -18.95 1.53 7.81
CA LYS A 133 -20.34 1.74 7.35
C LYS A 133 -21.03 0.48 6.85
N ILE A 134 -20.28 -0.49 6.32
CA ILE A 134 -20.83 -1.76 5.80
C ILE A 134 -21.10 -2.76 6.92
N LEU A 135 -20.41 -2.63 8.05
CA LEU A 135 -20.52 -3.53 9.21
C LEU A 135 -21.51 -3.02 10.29
N GLN A 136 -22.37 -2.06 9.95
CA GLN A 136 -23.51 -1.59 10.76
C GLN A 136 -24.82 -2.08 10.12
#